data_AF-A0A2V4BRI1-F1
#
_entry.id   AF-A0A2V4BRI1-F1
#
_cell.length_a   1.000
_cell.length_b   1.000
_cell.length_c   1.000
_cell.angle_alpha   90.00
_cell.angle_beta   90.00
_cell.angle_gamma   90.00
#
_symmetry.space_group_name_H-M   'P 1'
#
loop_
_entity.id
_entity.type
_entity.pdbx_description
1 polymer ?
#
loop_
_entity_poly.entity_id
_entity_poly.type
_entity_poly.pdbx_seq_one_letter_code
_entity_poly.pdbx_strand_id
1 'polypeptide(L)'
;MKLKFYIFLFLLSSAVFAQSKQIETSIDTTKNKIGAEFKLTFKTVVNSKSKVVFPNLKNIGALEVIQSYPIDTVKKNDTYELIKKYGLTQFDSGRYTIPAIKILIDKKPYLTDSIRVEVANIQVDTLQKKMYDIKDISTVENETGDWWKYLLGFLLILGIGAFVYWYIKKHQKKKIEEEVYKTPIEKATSLLNNLEKKELWQKGEIKEYYSELTDIARNYIEEAIQIPAMESTTSELIQGLKTASAKKKMSLTSETVENLERVLRQADLVKFAKSKPLEFEITEDRNKIQKAILTLDNAIPAEVPVEQEDQLLNEAQKQKQIQLQLKKKRNKRITIAVASVVFLLTATTTYFIVTKGFNYVKDNLIGHPTKELLEGEWVKSEYGNPGILVETPKVLKRLDTQKVLPKEAMALIKEMQLFGYGSLLDNFYITVSTAKFKNPTEIDLTKALEGNLKIIEAQGARNMIVKQEDFETKEGITGIKGYGTFTLINDNLNSSTKIYYEVLMFKQDGGLQQIGIFHEEGDTYANAISDRILNSVELKKASN
;
A
#
# COMPACT_ATOMS: atom_id res chain seq x y z
N MET A 1 74.56 54.52 -67.49
CA MET A 1 74.08 54.92 -66.14
C MET A 1 73.15 53.90 -65.47
N LYS A 2 72.32 53.13 -66.19
CA LYS A 2 71.33 52.20 -65.59
C LYS A 2 71.92 51.03 -64.77
N LEU A 3 73.06 50.45 -65.19
CA LEU A 3 73.68 49.30 -64.48
C LEU A 3 74.22 49.65 -63.08
N LYS A 4 74.84 50.83 -62.91
CA LYS A 4 75.33 51.31 -61.61
C LYS A 4 74.19 51.59 -60.63
N PHE A 5 73.02 52.00 -61.15
CA PHE A 5 71.81 52.20 -60.34
C PHE A 5 71.25 50.88 -59.81
N TYR A 6 71.20 49.81 -60.62
CA TYR A 6 70.76 48.49 -60.16
C TYR A 6 71.72 47.85 -59.14
N ILE A 7 73.03 48.01 -59.30
CA ILE A 7 74.02 47.52 -58.31
C ILE A 7 73.88 48.26 -56.98
N PHE A 8 73.67 49.59 -57.03
CA PHE A 8 73.40 50.38 -55.82
C PHE A 8 72.08 49.96 -55.14
N LEU A 9 71.02 49.70 -55.91
CA LEU A 9 69.74 49.22 -55.37
C LEU A 9 69.83 47.81 -54.77
N PHE A 10 70.66 46.93 -55.37
CA PHE A 10 70.92 45.58 -54.85
C PHE A 10 71.72 45.63 -53.53
N LEU A 11 72.76 46.46 -53.45
CA LEU A 11 73.54 46.67 -52.21
C LEU A 11 72.71 47.32 -51.10
N LEU A 12 71.80 48.23 -51.43
CA LEU A 12 70.88 48.84 -50.48
C LEU A 12 69.86 47.82 -49.94
N SER A 13 69.45 46.84 -50.76
CA SER A 13 68.53 45.78 -50.32
C SER A 13 69.18 44.78 -49.34
N SER A 14 70.47 44.48 -49.49
CA SER A 14 71.21 43.60 -48.57
C SER A 14 71.46 44.21 -47.18
N ALA A 15 71.48 45.53 -47.05
CA ALA A 15 71.65 46.21 -45.76
C ALA A 15 70.38 46.16 -44.88
N VAL A 16 69.20 45.91 -45.47
CA VAL A 16 67.92 45.86 -44.73
C VAL A 16 67.72 44.50 -44.04
N PHE A 17 68.39 43.43 -44.49
CA PHE A 17 68.25 42.09 -43.92
C PHE A 17 69.16 41.79 -42.72
N ALA A 18 69.94 42.76 -42.24
CA ALA A 18 70.89 42.58 -41.12
C ALA A 18 70.38 43.10 -39.76
N GLN A 19 69.08 43.38 -39.59
CA GLN A 19 68.52 43.76 -38.30
C GLN A 19 68.35 42.52 -37.41
N SER A 20 69.37 42.17 -36.63
CA SER A 20 69.21 41.21 -35.53
C SER A 20 68.24 41.79 -34.50
N LYS A 21 67.05 41.17 -34.35
CA LYS A 21 66.12 41.55 -33.28
C LYS A 21 66.75 41.26 -31.91
N GLN A 22 66.74 42.25 -31.03
CA GLN A 22 67.26 42.13 -29.66
C GLN A 22 66.43 41.18 -28.78
N ILE A 23 65.14 41.02 -29.10
CA ILE A 23 64.21 40.12 -28.41
C ILE A 23 63.53 39.24 -29.44
N GLU A 24 63.63 37.94 -29.24
CA GLU A 24 62.91 36.93 -29.98
C GLU A 24 61.64 36.55 -29.22
N THR A 25 60.51 36.54 -29.92
CA THR A 25 59.19 36.19 -29.36
C THR A 25 58.67 34.95 -30.06
N SER A 26 58.28 33.93 -29.31
CA SER A 26 57.71 32.71 -29.85
C SER A 26 56.53 32.23 -29.00
N ILE A 27 55.65 31.45 -29.63
CA ILE A 27 54.51 30.81 -28.99
C ILE A 27 54.50 29.34 -29.37
N ASP A 28 54.03 28.47 -28.48
CA ASP A 28 53.96 27.03 -28.71
C ASP A 28 52.93 26.63 -29.77
N THR A 29 51.75 27.25 -29.75
CA THR A 29 50.70 27.08 -30.76
C THR A 29 49.99 28.39 -31.06
N THR A 30 49.57 28.57 -32.30
CA THR A 30 48.72 29.71 -32.70
C THR A 30 47.23 29.39 -32.63
N LYS A 31 46.86 28.14 -32.34
CA LYS A 31 45.46 27.70 -32.21
C LYS A 31 45.31 26.74 -31.04
N ASN A 32 44.43 27.07 -30.09
CA ASN A 32 44.15 26.22 -28.93
C ASN A 32 42.66 26.23 -28.56
N LYS A 33 42.21 25.30 -27.72
CA LYS A 33 40.81 25.23 -27.27
C LYS A 33 40.52 26.29 -26.20
N ILE A 34 39.24 26.64 -26.03
CA ILE A 34 38.78 27.47 -24.89
C ILE A 34 39.35 26.90 -23.58
N GLY A 35 39.90 27.79 -22.74
CA GLY A 35 40.47 27.45 -21.43
C GLY A 35 41.85 26.79 -21.47
N ALA A 36 42.38 26.43 -22.63
CA ALA A 36 43.70 25.81 -22.76
C ALA A 36 44.83 26.86 -22.77
N GLU A 37 45.98 26.48 -22.23
CA GLU A 37 47.16 27.36 -22.08
C GLU A 37 47.91 27.56 -23.40
N PHE A 38 48.23 28.81 -23.72
CA PHE A 38 49.24 29.21 -24.70
C PHE A 38 50.54 29.57 -23.98
N LYS A 39 51.67 29.04 -24.42
CA LYS A 39 52.99 29.32 -23.82
C LYS A 39 53.76 30.36 -24.63
N LEU A 40 53.65 31.61 -24.21
CA LEU A 40 54.40 32.73 -24.79
C LEU A 40 55.81 32.76 -24.22
N THR A 41 56.83 32.77 -25.10
CA THR A 41 58.24 32.78 -24.74
C THR A 41 58.93 34.03 -25.29
N PHE A 42 59.63 34.74 -24.42
CA PHE A 42 60.56 35.80 -24.81
C PHE A 42 61.99 35.33 -24.56
N LYS A 43 62.84 35.46 -25.56
CA LYS A 43 64.26 35.17 -25.50
C LYS A 43 65.06 36.43 -25.82
N THR A 44 66.09 36.72 -25.03
CA THR A 44 67.03 37.80 -25.34
C THR A 44 68.46 37.39 -24.98
N VAL A 45 69.43 37.84 -25.77
CA VAL A 45 70.85 37.58 -25.55
C VAL A 45 71.49 38.89 -25.09
N VAL A 46 72.10 38.86 -23.91
CA VAL A 46 72.68 40.03 -23.25
C VAL A 46 74.07 39.74 -22.70
N ASN A 47 74.87 40.77 -22.50
CA ASN A 47 76.20 40.63 -21.90
C ASN A 47 76.09 40.34 -20.40
N SER A 48 77.16 39.81 -19.81
CA SER A 48 77.24 39.45 -18.38
C SER A 48 76.93 40.58 -17.38
N LYS A 49 77.02 41.85 -17.81
CA LYS A 49 76.76 43.03 -16.96
C LYS A 49 75.40 43.68 -17.22
N SER A 50 74.63 43.19 -18.18
CA SER A 50 73.35 43.79 -18.57
C SER A 50 72.21 43.37 -17.64
N LYS A 51 71.34 44.31 -17.29
CA LYS A 51 70.15 44.07 -16.46
C LYS A 51 68.89 44.05 -17.32
N VAL A 52 68.22 42.90 -17.35
CA VAL A 52 66.94 42.70 -18.07
C VAL A 52 65.78 42.66 -17.09
N VAL A 53 64.72 43.42 -17.37
CA VAL A 53 63.48 43.44 -16.58
C VAL A 53 62.32 43.01 -17.48
N PHE A 54 61.80 41.82 -17.22
CA PHE A 54 60.56 41.33 -17.80
C PHE A 54 59.35 41.85 -17.01
N PRO A 55 58.28 42.30 -17.66
CA PRO A 55 57.13 42.87 -16.96
C PRO A 55 56.30 41.79 -16.26
N ASN A 56 55.74 42.12 -15.10
CA ASN A 56 54.80 41.24 -14.39
C ASN A 56 53.37 41.73 -14.68
N LEU A 57 52.74 41.15 -15.70
CA LEU A 57 51.41 41.55 -16.16
C LEU A 57 50.37 40.51 -15.72
N LYS A 58 49.20 40.99 -15.31
CA LYS A 58 48.03 40.11 -15.06
C LYS A 58 47.33 39.70 -16.34
N ASN A 59 47.31 40.59 -17.34
CA ASN A 59 46.72 40.36 -18.65
C ASN A 59 47.67 40.84 -19.74
N ILE A 60 47.71 40.12 -20.86
CA ILE A 60 48.46 40.50 -22.06
C ILE A 60 47.45 40.63 -23.21
N GLY A 61 47.08 41.87 -23.52
CA GLY A 61 45.95 42.14 -24.41
C GLY A 61 44.65 41.64 -23.79
N ALA A 62 43.91 40.82 -24.55
CA ALA A 62 42.66 40.20 -24.09
C ALA A 62 42.87 38.85 -23.36
N LEU A 63 44.10 38.31 -23.32
CA LEU A 63 44.39 37.02 -22.69
C LEU A 63 44.83 37.21 -21.23
N GLU A 64 44.39 36.29 -20.37
CA GLU A 64 44.74 36.26 -18.95
C GLU A 64 46.05 35.51 -18.71
N VAL A 65 46.94 36.05 -17.88
CA VAL A 65 48.20 35.40 -17.49
C VAL A 65 47.95 34.49 -16.29
N ILE A 66 47.81 33.19 -16.55
CA ILE A 66 47.61 32.17 -15.51
C ILE A 66 48.91 31.81 -14.80
N GLN A 67 50.05 31.94 -15.49
CA GLN A 67 51.35 31.58 -14.92
C GLN A 67 52.48 32.43 -15.48
N SER A 68 53.34 32.93 -14.59
CA SER A 68 54.59 33.62 -14.91
C SER A 68 55.76 32.72 -14.48
N TYR A 69 56.35 32.00 -15.43
CA TYR A 69 57.40 31.02 -15.15
C TYR A 69 58.71 31.72 -14.74
N PRO A 70 59.58 31.08 -13.93
CA PRO A 70 60.90 31.65 -13.60
C PRO A 70 61.74 31.90 -14.86
N ILE A 71 62.66 32.86 -14.78
CA ILE A 71 63.57 33.17 -15.89
C ILE A 71 64.60 32.06 -15.97
N ASP A 72 64.72 31.43 -17.13
CA ASP A 72 65.76 30.46 -17.43
C ASP A 72 66.97 31.17 -18.08
N THR A 73 68.18 30.74 -17.75
CA THR A 73 69.43 31.40 -18.13
C THR A 73 70.41 30.40 -18.71
N VAL A 74 70.75 30.55 -19.99
CA VAL A 74 71.73 29.72 -20.68
C VAL A 74 72.97 30.54 -20.98
N LYS A 75 74.13 30.13 -20.49
CA LYS A 75 75.40 30.81 -20.77
C LYS A 75 75.90 30.42 -22.16
N LYS A 76 76.20 31.41 -23.01
CA LYS A 76 76.74 31.23 -24.36
C LYS A 76 78.00 32.10 -24.51
N ASN A 77 79.16 31.49 -24.26
CA ASN A 77 80.46 32.17 -24.20
C ASN A 77 80.44 33.39 -23.24
N ASP A 78 80.60 34.60 -23.77
CA ASP A 78 80.59 35.88 -23.02
C ASP A 78 79.20 36.51 -22.86
N THR A 79 78.16 35.85 -23.38
CA THR A 79 76.76 36.30 -23.33
C THR A 79 75.88 35.34 -22.53
N TYR A 80 74.78 35.86 -22.00
CA TYR A 80 73.71 35.08 -21.38
C TYR A 80 72.46 35.19 -22.24
N GLU A 81 71.85 34.05 -22.50
CA GLU A 81 70.52 33.94 -23.09
C GLU A 81 69.50 33.79 -21.98
N LEU A 82 68.62 34.78 -21.85
CA LEU A 82 67.54 34.79 -20.87
C LEU A 82 66.23 34.43 -21.54
N ILE A 83 65.53 33.44 -20.97
CA ILE A 83 64.26 32.93 -21.49
C ILE A 83 63.19 33.13 -20.43
N LYS A 84 62.15 33.90 -20.76
CA LYS A 84 60.98 34.13 -19.90
C LYS A 84 59.74 33.55 -20.57
N LYS A 85 58.98 32.73 -19.83
CA LYS A 85 57.71 32.16 -20.31
C LYS A 85 56.51 32.70 -19.55
N TYR A 86 55.40 32.85 -20.25
CA TYR A 86 54.08 33.19 -19.71
C TYR A 86 53.05 32.17 -20.22
N GLY A 87 52.25 31.63 -19.31
CA GLY A 87 51.06 30.86 -19.61
C GLY A 87 49.88 31.79 -19.77
N LEU A 88 49.27 31.81 -20.95
CA LEU A 88 48.12 32.66 -21.29
C LEU A 88 46.88 31.79 -21.54
N THR A 89 45.70 32.23 -21.11
CA THR A 89 44.43 31.55 -21.43
C THR A 89 43.34 32.55 -21.83
N GLN A 90 42.26 32.01 -22.40
CA GLN A 90 41.04 32.74 -22.74
C GLN A 90 39.83 31.80 -22.64
N PHE A 91 38.74 32.32 -22.07
CA PHE A 91 37.51 31.55 -21.82
C PHE A 91 36.43 31.75 -22.89
N ASP A 92 36.65 32.69 -23.81
CA ASP A 92 35.79 32.93 -24.97
C ASP A 92 36.44 32.44 -26.27
N SER A 93 35.65 31.81 -27.16
CA SER A 93 36.12 31.48 -28.50
C SER A 93 36.25 32.73 -29.36
N GLY A 94 37.35 32.83 -30.10
CA GLY A 94 37.58 33.98 -30.96
C GLY A 94 39.02 34.08 -31.46
N ARG A 95 39.31 35.14 -32.19
CA ARG A 95 40.67 35.48 -32.64
C ARG A 95 41.18 36.65 -31.81
N TYR A 96 42.31 36.45 -31.15
CA TYR A 96 42.90 37.43 -30.25
C TYR A 96 44.30 37.81 -30.73
N THR A 97 44.73 39.01 -30.38
CA THR A 97 46.08 39.50 -30.67
C THR A 97 46.80 39.75 -29.36
N ILE A 98 47.94 39.08 -29.19
CA ILE A 98 48.92 39.35 -28.15
C ILE A 98 49.67 40.63 -28.57
N PRO A 99 49.50 41.76 -27.86
CA PRO A 99 50.14 43.02 -28.22
C PRO A 99 51.65 42.97 -27.96
N ALA A 100 52.39 43.85 -28.62
CA ALA A 100 53.82 44.05 -28.34
C ALA A 100 54.02 44.52 -26.89
N ILE A 101 54.88 43.83 -26.15
CA ILE A 101 55.18 44.08 -24.75
C ILE A 101 56.53 44.78 -24.64
N LYS A 102 56.63 45.75 -23.74
CA LYS A 102 57.88 46.46 -23.45
C LYS A 102 58.74 45.69 -22.43
N ILE A 103 59.95 45.34 -22.83
CA ILE A 103 61.00 44.76 -21.98
C ILE A 103 62.14 45.79 -21.85
N LEU A 104 62.67 45.96 -20.63
CA LEU A 104 63.77 46.89 -20.39
C LEU A 104 65.10 46.13 -20.34
N ILE A 105 66.06 46.52 -21.17
CA ILE A 105 67.45 46.04 -21.13
C ILE A 105 68.33 47.26 -20.86
N ASP A 106 69.03 47.29 -19.73
CA ASP A 106 69.86 48.42 -19.30
C ASP A 106 69.10 49.76 -19.31
N LYS A 107 67.86 49.74 -18.81
CA LYS A 107 66.89 50.85 -18.78
C LYS A 107 66.41 51.33 -20.15
N LYS A 108 66.85 50.72 -21.26
CA LYS A 108 66.36 51.01 -22.61
C LYS A 108 65.16 50.11 -22.96
N PRO A 109 64.06 50.67 -23.47
CA PRO A 109 62.89 49.88 -23.87
C PRO A 109 63.08 49.18 -25.21
N TYR A 110 62.73 47.90 -25.26
CA TYR A 110 62.61 47.10 -26.45
C TYR A 110 61.22 46.47 -26.50
N LEU A 111 60.61 46.42 -27.69
CA LEU A 111 59.28 45.86 -27.88
C LEU A 111 59.38 44.43 -28.40
N THR A 112 58.50 43.56 -27.90
CA THR A 112 58.31 42.20 -28.42
C THR A 112 57.49 42.22 -29.70
N ASP A 113 57.42 41.08 -30.38
CA ASP A 113 56.53 40.93 -31.53
C ASP A 113 55.08 40.76 -31.08
N SER A 114 54.15 41.21 -31.93
CA SER A 114 52.72 40.95 -31.75
C SER A 114 52.33 39.66 -32.47
N ILE A 115 51.59 38.79 -31.79
CA ILE A 115 51.21 37.46 -32.30
C ILE A 115 49.68 37.34 -32.29
N ARG A 116 49.10 36.79 -33.37
CA ARG A 116 47.66 36.44 -33.41
C ARG A 116 47.47 34.98 -33.02
N VAL A 117 46.47 34.74 -32.18
CA VAL A 117 46.09 33.41 -31.70
C VAL A 117 44.59 33.18 -31.89
N GLU A 118 44.20 31.93 -32.14
CA GLU A 118 42.81 31.51 -32.30
C GLU A 118 42.39 30.57 -31.16
N VAL A 119 41.31 30.92 -30.48
CA VAL A 119 40.69 30.11 -29.42
C VAL A 119 39.50 29.39 -30.04
N ALA A 120 39.67 28.09 -30.29
CA ALA A 120 38.66 27.24 -30.88
C ALA A 120 37.63 26.79 -29.86
N ASN A 121 36.35 26.82 -30.23
CA ASN A 121 35.29 26.24 -29.44
C ASN A 121 35.40 24.70 -29.42
N ILE A 122 34.94 24.08 -28.35
CA ILE A 122 34.84 22.62 -28.24
C ILE A 122 33.53 22.22 -28.93
N GLN A 123 33.61 21.48 -30.04
CA GLN A 123 32.42 20.92 -30.66
C GLN A 123 31.85 19.87 -29.71
N VAL A 124 30.70 20.16 -29.11
CA VAL A 124 29.89 19.17 -28.41
C VAL A 124 29.13 18.38 -29.47
N ASP A 125 29.48 17.11 -29.66
CA ASP A 125 28.76 16.22 -30.57
C ASP A 125 27.39 15.89 -29.95
N THR A 126 26.40 16.74 -30.24
CA THR A 126 25.01 16.56 -29.80
C THR A 126 24.23 15.62 -30.73
N LEU A 127 24.81 15.16 -31.84
CA LEU A 127 24.15 14.30 -32.81
C LEU A 127 24.30 12.80 -32.49
N GLN A 128 25.24 12.42 -31.62
CA GLN A 128 25.39 11.02 -31.15
C GLN A 128 24.69 10.71 -29.83
N LYS A 129 24.09 11.71 -29.16
CA LYS A 129 23.23 11.45 -28.00
C LYS A 129 21.77 11.42 -28.43
N LYS A 130 21.22 10.20 -28.50
CA LYS A 130 19.78 9.96 -28.68
C LYS A 130 19.03 10.78 -27.62
N MET A 131 18.22 11.75 -28.05
CA MET A 131 17.30 12.42 -27.14
C MET A 131 16.30 11.36 -26.67
N TYR A 132 16.33 11.03 -25.39
CA TYR A 132 15.31 10.18 -24.80
C TYR A 132 14.03 11.01 -24.67
N ASP A 133 12.90 10.38 -24.96
CA ASP A 133 11.59 10.99 -24.77
C ASP A 133 11.36 11.31 -23.29
N ILE A 134 10.45 12.23 -23.01
CA ILE A 134 10.04 12.54 -21.64
C ILE A 134 9.51 11.22 -21.04
N LYS A 135 10.10 10.77 -19.93
CA LYS A 135 9.63 9.54 -19.24
C LYS A 135 8.12 9.62 -19.07
N ASP A 136 7.42 8.63 -19.60
CA ASP A 136 5.99 8.47 -19.37
C ASP A 136 5.72 8.43 -17.86
N ILE A 137 4.59 9.02 -17.45
CA ILE A 137 4.09 8.89 -16.09
C ILE A 137 3.91 7.39 -15.88
N SER A 138 4.70 6.80 -15.01
CA SER A 138 4.55 5.38 -14.64
C SER A 138 3.10 5.18 -14.27
N THR A 139 2.40 4.38 -15.05
CA THR A 139 1.06 3.92 -14.70
C THR A 139 1.23 3.17 -13.40
N VAL A 140 0.87 3.83 -12.29
CA VAL A 140 0.68 3.16 -11.01
C VAL A 140 -0.42 2.15 -11.29
N GLU A 141 -0.03 0.90 -11.48
CA GLU A 141 -0.99 -0.20 -11.44
C GLU A 141 -1.69 -0.06 -10.10
N ASN A 142 -2.96 0.32 -10.14
CA ASN A 142 -3.72 0.75 -8.98
C ASN A 142 -3.43 -0.16 -7.78
N GLU A 143 -2.66 0.36 -6.81
CA GLU A 143 -2.35 -0.26 -5.52
C GLU A 143 -3.58 -0.28 -4.59
N THR A 144 -4.79 -0.42 -5.14
CA THR A 144 -5.85 -1.02 -4.34
C THR A 144 -5.55 -2.50 -4.33
N GLY A 145 -4.65 -2.89 -3.41
CA GLY A 145 -4.24 -4.27 -3.22
C GLY A 145 -5.44 -5.21 -3.18
N ASP A 146 -5.18 -6.50 -3.33
CA ASP A 146 -6.23 -7.54 -3.39
C ASP A 146 -7.09 -7.67 -2.11
N TRP A 147 -7.03 -6.72 -1.17
CA TRP A 147 -7.86 -6.56 0.02
C TRP A 147 -9.36 -6.75 -0.27
N TRP A 148 -9.84 -6.30 -1.43
CA TRP A 148 -11.23 -6.47 -1.85
C TRP A 148 -11.62 -7.94 -2.05
N LYS A 149 -10.68 -8.81 -2.47
CA LYS A 149 -10.90 -10.26 -2.59
C LYS A 149 -11.10 -10.90 -1.21
N TYR A 150 -10.34 -10.44 -0.22
CA TYR A 150 -10.50 -10.88 1.17
C TYR A 150 -11.83 -10.39 1.77
N LEU A 151 -12.21 -9.14 1.50
CA LEU A 151 -13.52 -8.60 1.90
C LEU A 151 -14.68 -9.41 1.27
N LEU A 152 -14.56 -9.75 0.00
CA LEU A 152 -15.55 -10.56 -0.71
C LEU A 152 -15.66 -11.98 -0.11
N GLY A 153 -14.53 -12.60 0.22
CA GLY A 153 -14.49 -13.89 0.91
C GLY A 153 -15.15 -13.84 2.29
N PHE A 154 -14.92 -12.78 3.07
CA PHE A 154 -15.57 -12.57 4.36
C PHE A 154 -17.09 -12.40 4.23
N LEU A 155 -17.55 -11.60 3.27
CA LEU A 155 -18.97 -11.43 2.97
C LEU A 155 -19.63 -12.75 2.52
N LEU A 156 -18.93 -13.57 1.75
CA LEU A 156 -19.42 -14.89 1.34
C LEU A 156 -19.67 -15.80 2.56
N ILE A 157 -18.74 -15.85 3.51
CA ILE A 157 -18.87 -16.66 4.73
C ILE A 157 -20.07 -16.20 5.58
N LEU A 158 -20.23 -14.87 5.74
CA LEU A 158 -21.41 -14.32 6.42
C LEU A 158 -22.71 -14.63 5.68
N GLY A 159 -22.70 -14.56 4.35
CA GLY A 159 -23.82 -14.93 3.50
C GLY A 159 -24.25 -16.39 3.70
N ILE A 160 -23.29 -17.31 3.80
CA ILE A 160 -23.57 -18.72 4.09
C ILE A 160 -24.19 -18.88 5.49
N GLY A 161 -23.68 -18.18 6.51
CA GLY A 161 -24.28 -18.17 7.85
C GLY A 161 -25.73 -17.68 7.87
N ALA A 162 -26.01 -16.58 7.15
CA ALA A 162 -27.37 -16.04 7.00
C ALA A 162 -28.29 -17.00 6.23
N PHE A 163 -27.78 -17.64 5.18
CA PHE A 163 -28.50 -18.65 4.40
C PHE A 163 -28.85 -19.86 5.26
N VAL A 164 -27.91 -20.40 6.04
CA VAL A 164 -28.15 -21.52 6.97
C VAL A 164 -29.22 -21.14 8.00
N TYR A 165 -29.14 -19.93 8.59
CA TYR A 165 -30.17 -19.44 9.51
C TYR A 165 -31.55 -19.39 8.86
N TRP A 166 -31.65 -18.83 7.66
CA TRP A 166 -32.91 -18.71 6.92
C TRP A 166 -33.46 -20.08 6.51
N TYR A 167 -32.62 -20.98 6.02
CA TYR A 167 -32.98 -22.33 5.62
C TYR A 167 -33.57 -23.13 6.81
N ILE A 168 -32.90 -23.10 7.97
CA ILE A 168 -33.41 -23.76 9.19
C ILE A 168 -34.71 -23.10 9.66
N LYS A 169 -34.84 -21.78 9.55
CA LYS A 169 -36.07 -21.05 9.87
C LYS A 169 -37.24 -21.47 8.95
N LYS A 170 -36.98 -21.69 7.66
CA LYS A 170 -37.99 -22.08 6.66
C LYS A 170 -38.46 -23.52 6.85
N HIS A 171 -37.56 -24.44 7.20
CA HIS A 171 -37.88 -25.89 7.31
C HIS A 171 -38.30 -26.33 8.73
N GLN A 172 -38.31 -25.45 9.72
CA GLN A 172 -38.94 -25.75 11.00
C GLN A 172 -40.47 -25.74 10.86
N LYS A 173 -41.08 -26.92 10.90
CA LYS A 173 -42.54 -27.08 10.97
C LYS A 173 -43.08 -26.21 12.10
N LYS A 174 -43.93 -25.24 11.77
CA LYS A 174 -44.79 -24.57 12.75
C LYS A 174 -45.71 -25.66 13.31
N LYS A 175 -45.38 -26.21 14.47
CA LYS A 175 -46.39 -26.91 15.26
C LYS A 175 -47.46 -25.85 15.51
N ILE A 176 -48.65 -26.09 14.96
CA ILE A 176 -49.83 -25.23 15.12
C ILE A 176 -49.97 -25.08 16.64
N GLU A 177 -49.67 -23.90 17.14
CA GLU A 177 -49.97 -23.51 18.51
C GLU A 177 -51.49 -23.43 18.52
N GLU A 178 -52.16 -24.34 19.24
CA GLU A 178 -53.60 -24.24 19.50
C GLU A 178 -53.84 -22.84 20.09
N GLU A 179 -54.60 -22.01 19.37
CA GLU A 179 -55.07 -20.73 19.89
C GLU A 179 -55.96 -21.03 21.09
N VAL A 180 -55.44 -20.80 22.29
CA VAL A 180 -56.19 -20.96 23.54
C VAL A 180 -57.22 -19.81 23.62
N TYR A 181 -58.50 -20.11 23.41
CA TYR A 181 -59.60 -19.15 23.57
C TYR A 181 -60.02 -19.09 25.05
N LYS A 182 -60.27 -17.90 25.61
CA LYS A 182 -60.52 -17.71 27.05
C LYS A 182 -61.96 -18.02 27.47
N THR A 183 -62.93 -17.84 26.56
CA THR A 183 -64.36 -18.08 26.83
C THR A 183 -65.06 -18.70 25.62
N PRO A 184 -66.17 -19.44 25.82
CA PRO A 184 -66.99 -19.97 24.72
C PRO A 184 -67.47 -18.87 23.77
N ILE A 185 -67.78 -17.67 24.29
CA ILE A 185 -68.19 -16.50 23.48
C ILE A 185 -67.06 -15.93 22.63
N GLU A 186 -65.83 -15.85 23.17
CA GLU A 186 -64.64 -15.43 22.39
C GLU A 186 -64.32 -16.44 21.29
N LYS A 187 -64.40 -17.74 21.60
CA LYS A 187 -64.21 -18.84 20.64
C LYS A 187 -65.24 -18.74 19.51
N ALA A 188 -66.52 -18.64 19.83
CA ALA A 188 -67.59 -18.54 18.84
C ALA A 188 -67.46 -17.29 17.96
N THR A 189 -67.14 -16.14 18.55
CA THR A 189 -66.95 -14.88 17.81
C THR A 189 -65.73 -14.93 16.90
N SER A 190 -64.62 -15.49 17.37
CA SER A 190 -63.41 -15.69 16.55
C SER A 190 -63.68 -16.65 15.38
N LEU A 191 -64.36 -17.77 15.64
CA LEU A 191 -64.73 -18.73 14.61
C LEU A 191 -65.70 -18.14 13.57
N LEU A 192 -66.70 -17.35 13.99
CA LEU A 192 -67.59 -16.63 13.06
C LEU A 192 -66.84 -15.63 12.19
N ASN A 193 -65.86 -14.91 12.74
CA ASN A 193 -65.04 -13.99 11.97
C ASN A 193 -64.09 -14.72 11.01
N ASN A 194 -63.56 -15.88 11.41
CA ASN A 194 -62.74 -16.72 10.55
C ASN A 194 -63.57 -17.37 9.44
N LEU A 195 -64.82 -17.75 9.71
CA LEU A 195 -65.75 -18.27 8.71
C LEU A 195 -66.01 -17.25 7.59
N GLU A 196 -66.21 -15.97 7.94
CA GLU A 196 -66.34 -14.90 6.94
C GLU A 196 -65.08 -14.73 6.08
N LYS A 197 -63.89 -14.76 6.71
CA LYS A 197 -62.60 -14.64 5.99
C LYS A 197 -62.34 -15.80 5.01
N LYS A 198 -62.96 -16.97 5.22
CA LYS A 198 -62.82 -18.11 4.30
C LYS A 198 -63.56 -17.87 2.98
N GLU A 199 -64.51 -16.95 2.94
CA GLU A 199 -65.29 -16.58 1.77
C GLU A 199 -65.96 -17.79 1.08
N LEU A 200 -66.42 -18.77 1.87
CA LEU A 200 -66.87 -20.08 1.36
C LEU A 200 -68.10 -19.95 0.46
N TRP A 201 -69.08 -19.13 0.84
CA TRP A 201 -70.28 -18.96 0.05
C TRP A 201 -70.02 -18.14 -1.23
N GLN A 202 -69.07 -17.19 -1.23
CA GLN A 202 -68.63 -16.51 -2.47
C GLN A 202 -67.94 -17.48 -3.45
N LYS A 203 -67.28 -18.53 -2.93
CA LYS A 203 -66.65 -19.59 -3.72
C LYS A 203 -67.64 -20.67 -4.20
N GLY A 204 -68.93 -20.53 -3.89
CA GLY A 204 -69.97 -21.49 -4.23
C GLY A 204 -70.09 -22.68 -3.27
N GLU A 205 -69.30 -22.72 -2.19
CA GLU A 205 -69.29 -23.76 -1.15
C GLU A 205 -70.34 -23.48 -0.06
N ILE A 206 -71.58 -23.20 -0.49
CA ILE A 206 -72.68 -22.79 0.40
C ILE A 206 -72.99 -23.86 1.47
N LYS A 207 -72.90 -25.15 1.12
CA LYS A 207 -73.11 -26.26 2.06
C LYS A 207 -72.07 -26.27 3.19
N GLU A 208 -70.82 -25.99 2.87
CA GLU A 208 -69.72 -26.00 3.83
C GLU A 208 -69.82 -24.79 4.77
N TYR A 209 -70.18 -23.63 4.21
CA TYR A 209 -70.49 -22.44 4.99
C TYR A 209 -71.61 -22.68 6.02
N TYR A 210 -72.76 -23.22 5.61
CA TYR A 210 -73.85 -23.52 6.55
C TYR A 210 -73.52 -24.69 7.49
N SER A 211 -72.57 -25.56 7.15
CA SER A 211 -72.08 -26.59 8.08
C SER A 211 -71.26 -25.95 9.19
N GLU A 212 -70.24 -25.18 8.85
CA GLU A 212 -69.43 -24.47 9.83
C GLU A 212 -70.26 -23.48 10.66
N LEU A 213 -71.19 -22.73 10.04
CA LEU A 213 -72.04 -21.76 10.72
C LEU A 213 -72.87 -22.39 11.84
N THR A 214 -73.52 -23.51 11.55
CA THR A 214 -74.31 -24.22 12.58
C THR A 214 -73.43 -24.92 13.60
N ASP A 215 -72.25 -25.40 13.20
CA ASP A 215 -71.34 -26.06 14.11
C ASP A 215 -70.79 -25.06 15.13
N ILE A 216 -70.53 -23.82 14.73
CA ILE A 216 -70.14 -22.75 15.67
C ILE A 216 -71.27 -22.48 16.67
N ALA A 217 -72.51 -22.37 16.19
CA ALA A 217 -73.67 -22.13 17.07
C ALA A 217 -73.92 -23.30 18.03
N ARG A 218 -73.88 -24.55 17.54
CA ARG A 218 -74.06 -25.75 18.36
C ARG A 218 -72.92 -25.93 19.36
N ASN A 219 -71.66 -25.72 18.97
CA ASN A 219 -70.51 -25.81 19.88
C ASN A 219 -70.65 -24.80 21.01
N TYR A 220 -71.02 -23.57 20.68
CA TYR A 220 -71.26 -22.53 21.67
C TYR A 220 -72.38 -22.93 22.65
N ILE A 221 -73.52 -23.40 22.15
CA ILE A 221 -74.65 -23.83 22.98
C ILE A 221 -74.26 -25.01 23.88
N GLU A 222 -73.48 -25.96 23.37
CA GLU A 222 -73.01 -27.12 24.12
C GLU A 222 -72.00 -26.74 25.21
N GLU A 223 -71.04 -25.88 24.91
CA GLU A 223 -70.04 -25.41 25.88
C GLU A 223 -70.65 -24.47 26.94
N ALA A 224 -71.50 -23.52 26.54
CA ALA A 224 -72.02 -22.48 27.44
C ALA A 224 -73.29 -22.90 28.18
N ILE A 225 -74.21 -23.62 27.52
CA ILE A 225 -75.52 -23.98 28.08
C ILE A 225 -75.54 -25.44 28.58
N GLN A 226 -74.53 -26.25 28.21
CA GLN A 226 -74.36 -27.64 28.62
C GLN A 226 -75.54 -28.52 28.21
N ILE A 227 -76.00 -28.34 26.96
CA ILE A 227 -76.94 -29.25 26.31
C ILE A 227 -76.23 -29.93 25.13
N PRO A 228 -76.48 -31.23 24.85
CA PRO A 228 -75.77 -31.98 23.81
C PRO A 228 -76.19 -31.52 22.40
N ALA A 229 -75.72 -30.34 21.98
CA ALA A 229 -76.22 -29.66 20.79
C ALA A 229 -75.69 -30.27 19.50
N MET A 230 -74.52 -30.88 19.51
CA MET A 230 -73.98 -31.60 18.35
C MET A 230 -74.74 -32.89 18.03
N GLU A 231 -75.24 -33.57 19.05
CA GLU A 231 -75.91 -34.86 18.92
C GLU A 231 -77.44 -34.73 18.77
N SER A 232 -77.98 -33.53 18.98
CA SER A 232 -79.42 -33.26 18.91
C SER A 232 -79.87 -32.86 17.51
N THR A 233 -81.05 -33.33 17.07
CA THR A 233 -81.72 -32.77 15.89
C THR A 233 -82.11 -31.30 16.12
N THR A 234 -82.40 -30.55 15.05
CA THR A 234 -82.82 -29.13 15.18
C THR A 234 -84.03 -28.95 16.09
N SER A 235 -85.03 -29.84 16.03
CA SER A 235 -86.21 -29.78 16.90
C SER A 235 -85.89 -30.10 18.36
N GLU A 236 -85.06 -31.11 18.61
CA GLU A 236 -84.60 -31.49 19.95
C GLU A 236 -83.74 -30.40 20.60
N LEU A 237 -82.86 -29.76 19.83
CA LEU A 237 -82.03 -28.65 20.30
C LEU A 237 -82.88 -27.48 20.78
N ILE A 238 -83.90 -27.09 19.99
CA ILE A 238 -84.80 -25.99 20.35
C ILE A 238 -85.64 -26.34 21.58
N GLN A 239 -86.11 -27.58 21.69
CA GLN A 239 -86.83 -28.03 22.88
C GLN A 239 -85.92 -28.06 24.12
N GLY A 240 -84.70 -28.60 23.98
CA GLY A 240 -83.68 -28.64 25.04
C GLY A 240 -83.29 -27.25 25.51
N LEU A 241 -83.17 -26.29 24.59
CA LEU A 241 -82.89 -24.90 24.92
C LEU A 241 -84.04 -24.24 25.71
N LYS A 242 -85.30 -24.48 25.32
CA LYS A 242 -86.48 -23.99 26.06
C LYS A 242 -86.55 -24.59 27.47
N THR A 243 -86.29 -25.89 27.62
CA THR A 243 -86.24 -26.56 28.93
C THR A 243 -85.09 -26.04 29.79
N ALA A 244 -83.89 -25.87 29.21
CA ALA A 244 -82.74 -25.30 29.90
C ALA A 244 -83.01 -23.86 30.35
N SER A 245 -83.68 -23.05 29.53
CA SER A 245 -84.10 -21.68 29.87
C SER A 245 -84.99 -21.64 31.10
N ALA A 246 -86.03 -22.48 31.14
CA ALA A 246 -86.94 -22.55 32.27
C ALA A 246 -86.24 -23.03 33.55
N LYS A 247 -85.32 -23.99 33.43
CA LYS A 247 -84.57 -24.57 34.56
C LYS A 247 -83.50 -23.63 35.13
N LYS A 248 -82.74 -22.96 34.27
CA LYS A 248 -81.61 -22.08 34.63
C LYS A 248 -82.03 -20.61 34.83
N LYS A 249 -83.33 -20.30 34.81
CA LYS A 249 -83.90 -18.94 34.92
C LYS A 249 -83.26 -17.94 33.93
N MET A 250 -82.94 -18.40 32.71
CA MET A 250 -82.34 -17.54 31.69
C MET A 250 -83.39 -16.57 31.14
N SER A 251 -83.00 -15.31 30.94
CA SER A 251 -83.86 -14.30 30.31
C SER A 251 -83.82 -14.43 28.79
N LEU A 252 -84.43 -15.49 28.26
CA LEU A 252 -84.50 -15.76 26.83
C LEU A 252 -85.77 -15.18 26.20
N THR A 253 -85.61 -14.35 25.18
CA THR A 253 -86.74 -13.86 24.39
C THR A 253 -87.20 -14.93 23.40
N SER A 254 -88.51 -15.10 23.24
CA SER A 254 -89.09 -16.04 22.26
C SER A 254 -88.57 -15.79 20.84
N GLU A 255 -88.32 -14.54 20.50
CA GLU A 255 -87.74 -14.10 19.23
C GLU A 255 -86.34 -14.68 18.97
N THR A 256 -85.49 -14.81 20.00
CA THR A 256 -84.13 -15.34 19.86
C THR A 256 -84.17 -16.84 19.51
N VAL A 257 -85.05 -17.58 20.16
CA VAL A 257 -85.22 -19.02 19.93
C VAL A 257 -85.83 -19.28 18.56
N GLU A 258 -86.81 -18.48 18.14
CA GLU A 258 -87.43 -18.58 16.81
C GLU A 258 -86.44 -18.25 15.69
N ASN A 259 -85.62 -17.19 15.86
CA ASN A 259 -84.58 -16.85 14.89
C ASN A 259 -83.52 -17.95 14.77
N LEU A 260 -83.08 -18.53 15.89
CA LEU A 260 -82.14 -19.65 15.88
C LEU A 260 -82.76 -20.88 15.18
N GLU A 261 -84.02 -21.22 15.49
CA GLU A 261 -84.73 -22.32 14.83
C GLU A 261 -84.83 -22.12 13.32
N ARG A 262 -85.17 -20.91 12.88
CA ARG A 262 -85.29 -20.57 11.46
C ARG A 262 -83.97 -20.77 10.71
N VAL A 263 -82.85 -20.30 11.26
CA VAL A 263 -81.53 -20.47 10.62
C VAL A 263 -81.10 -21.94 10.60
N LEU A 264 -81.32 -22.69 11.69
CA LEU A 264 -80.98 -24.11 11.73
C LEU A 264 -81.80 -24.93 10.72
N ARG A 265 -83.10 -24.65 10.58
CA ARG A 265 -83.95 -25.28 9.55
C ARG A 265 -83.50 -24.92 8.13
N GLN A 266 -83.12 -23.65 7.91
CA GLN A 266 -82.57 -23.22 6.61
C GLN A 266 -81.27 -23.96 6.31
N ALA A 267 -80.38 -24.11 7.29
CA ALA A 267 -79.15 -24.87 7.15
C ALA A 267 -79.43 -26.36 6.82
N ASP A 268 -80.44 -26.97 7.44
CA ASP A 268 -80.85 -28.34 7.13
C ASP A 268 -81.35 -28.46 5.67
N LEU A 269 -82.12 -27.48 5.17
CA LEU A 269 -82.54 -27.43 3.76
C LEU A 269 -81.34 -27.28 2.80
N VAL A 270 -80.33 -26.50 3.16
CA VAL A 270 -79.09 -26.37 2.37
C VAL A 270 -78.30 -27.68 2.36
N LYS A 271 -78.14 -28.32 3.52
CA LYS A 271 -77.33 -29.54 3.69
C LYS A 271 -77.93 -30.77 3.05
N PHE A 272 -79.25 -30.96 3.20
CA PHE A 272 -79.96 -32.17 2.82
C PHE A 272 -80.83 -32.02 1.57
N ALA A 273 -81.49 -30.86 1.39
CA ALA A 273 -82.36 -30.60 0.23
C ALA A 273 -81.66 -29.82 -0.90
N LYS A 274 -80.35 -29.51 -0.75
CA LYS A 274 -79.54 -28.73 -1.71
C LYS A 274 -80.17 -27.37 -2.07
N SER A 275 -80.90 -26.77 -1.13
CA SER A 275 -81.42 -25.42 -1.28
C SER A 275 -80.28 -24.42 -1.47
N LYS A 276 -80.51 -23.38 -2.28
CA LYS A 276 -79.57 -22.29 -2.54
C LYS A 276 -80.20 -20.96 -2.10
N PRO A 277 -79.95 -20.51 -0.86
CA PRO A 277 -80.44 -19.23 -0.37
C PRO A 277 -79.80 -18.09 -1.15
N LEU A 278 -80.49 -16.95 -1.20
CA LEU A 278 -79.96 -15.73 -1.81
C LEU A 278 -78.89 -15.11 -0.90
N GLU A 279 -77.95 -14.35 -1.48
CA GLU A 279 -76.80 -13.77 -0.78
C GLU A 279 -77.20 -12.93 0.45
N PHE A 280 -78.32 -12.19 0.36
CA PHE A 280 -78.85 -11.44 1.49
C PHE A 280 -79.36 -12.36 2.62
N GLU A 281 -79.91 -13.53 2.31
CA GLU A 281 -80.41 -14.50 3.29
C GLU A 281 -79.24 -15.13 4.05
N ILE A 282 -78.14 -15.45 3.37
CA ILE A 282 -76.92 -16.00 3.98
C ILE A 282 -76.34 -15.03 5.01
N THR A 283 -76.26 -13.75 4.63
CA THR A 283 -75.76 -12.68 5.50
C THR A 283 -76.71 -12.44 6.69
N GLU A 284 -78.02 -12.45 6.44
CA GLU A 284 -79.04 -12.28 7.48
C GLU A 284 -79.00 -13.44 8.49
N ASP A 285 -78.85 -14.68 8.01
CA ASP A 285 -78.77 -15.90 8.82
C ASP A 285 -77.54 -15.89 9.73
N ARG A 286 -76.39 -15.46 9.22
CA ARG A 286 -75.17 -15.28 10.02
C ARG A 286 -75.36 -14.22 11.11
N ASN A 287 -76.00 -13.10 10.78
CA ASN A 287 -76.29 -12.05 11.76
C ASN A 287 -77.29 -12.53 12.84
N LYS A 288 -78.29 -13.34 12.46
CA LYS A 288 -79.21 -13.99 13.41
C LYS A 288 -78.46 -14.93 14.35
N ILE A 289 -77.52 -15.75 13.86
CA ILE A 289 -76.69 -16.64 14.70
C ILE A 289 -75.79 -15.85 15.64
N GLN A 290 -75.10 -14.82 15.15
CA GLN A 290 -74.26 -13.97 15.99
C GLN A 290 -75.08 -13.29 17.09
N LYS A 291 -76.25 -12.72 16.75
CA LYS A 291 -77.16 -12.09 17.70
C LYS A 291 -77.72 -13.11 18.71
N ALA A 292 -78.03 -14.32 18.26
CA ALA A 292 -78.50 -15.39 19.13
C ALA A 292 -77.42 -15.81 20.14
N ILE A 293 -76.18 -16.04 19.69
CA ILE A 293 -75.04 -16.36 20.56
C ILE A 293 -74.83 -15.26 21.61
N LEU A 294 -74.83 -13.98 21.21
CA LEU A 294 -74.67 -12.85 22.13
C LEU A 294 -75.83 -12.74 23.14
N THR A 295 -77.06 -12.96 22.70
CA THR A 295 -78.23 -12.87 23.58
C THR A 295 -78.26 -14.05 24.56
N LEU A 296 -77.86 -15.25 24.10
CA LEU A 296 -77.72 -16.44 24.93
C LEU A 296 -76.64 -16.25 26.00
N ASP A 297 -75.48 -15.69 25.64
CA ASP A 297 -74.39 -15.38 26.58
C ASP A 297 -74.87 -14.44 27.70
N ASN A 298 -75.52 -13.33 27.33
CA ASN A 298 -76.05 -12.34 28.28
C ASN A 298 -77.19 -12.87 29.15
N ALA A 299 -77.88 -13.95 28.73
CA ALA A 299 -79.01 -14.52 29.45
C ALA A 299 -78.59 -15.56 30.51
N ILE A 300 -77.32 -15.99 30.53
CA ILE A 300 -76.80 -16.93 31.52
C ILE A 300 -76.50 -16.15 32.82
N PRO A 301 -77.09 -16.51 33.97
CA PRO A 301 -76.76 -15.88 35.25
C PRO A 301 -75.28 -16.09 35.56
N ALA A 302 -74.55 -15.00 35.81
CA ALA A 302 -73.14 -15.06 36.18
C ALA A 302 -73.01 -15.64 37.61
N GLU A 303 -72.90 -16.97 37.73
CA GLU A 303 -72.27 -17.55 38.91
C GLU A 303 -70.76 -17.31 38.78
N VAL A 304 -70.16 -16.66 39.78
CA VAL A 304 -68.72 -16.45 39.88
C VAL A 304 -68.16 -17.52 40.82
N PRO A 305 -67.44 -18.55 40.34
CA PRO A 305 -66.67 -19.41 41.22
C PRO A 305 -65.18 -19.07 41.13
N VAL A 306 -64.53 -19.31 42.26
CA VAL A 306 -63.12 -19.12 42.66
C VAL A 306 -62.09 -19.83 41.74
N GLU A 307 -62.52 -20.49 40.66
CA GLU A 307 -61.67 -21.24 39.73
C GLU A 307 -60.92 -20.37 38.69
N GLN A 308 -61.25 -19.08 38.58
CA GLN A 308 -60.60 -18.18 37.59
C GLN A 308 -59.13 -17.89 37.91
N GLU A 309 -58.71 -17.80 39.17
CA GLU A 309 -57.31 -17.51 39.52
C GLU A 309 -56.37 -18.69 39.17
N ASP A 310 -56.79 -19.93 39.45
CA ASP A 310 -56.01 -21.13 39.13
C ASP A 310 -55.89 -21.37 37.61
N GLN A 311 -56.93 -21.01 36.84
CA GLN A 311 -56.89 -21.08 35.39
C GLN A 311 -55.98 -20.00 34.80
N LEU A 312 -56.07 -18.75 35.27
CA LEU A 312 -55.19 -17.65 34.84
C LEU A 312 -53.71 -17.93 35.14
N LEU A 313 -53.40 -18.53 36.30
CA LEU A 313 -52.04 -18.93 36.66
C LEU A 313 -51.51 -20.05 35.75
N ASN A 314 -52.32 -21.07 35.47
CA ASN A 314 -51.96 -22.17 34.57
C ASN A 314 -51.74 -21.68 33.13
N GLU A 315 -52.51 -20.70 32.66
CA GLU A 315 -52.35 -20.07 31.34
C GLU A 315 -51.08 -19.23 31.26
N ALA A 316 -50.79 -18.40 32.27
CA ALA A 316 -49.56 -17.62 32.33
C ALA A 316 -48.32 -18.54 32.32
N GLN A 317 -48.39 -19.68 33.01
CA GLN A 317 -47.35 -20.70 32.97
C GLN A 317 -47.18 -21.34 31.58
N LYS A 318 -48.28 -21.69 30.90
CA LYS A 318 -48.25 -22.21 29.51
C LYS A 318 -47.66 -21.20 28.53
N GLN A 319 -48.08 -19.93 28.60
CA GLN A 319 -47.51 -18.87 27.74
C GLN A 319 -46.01 -18.67 27.98
N LYS A 320 -45.58 -18.69 29.26
CA LYS A 320 -44.16 -18.63 29.61
C LYS A 320 -43.38 -19.82 29.06
N GLN A 321 -43.96 -21.03 29.09
CA GLN A 321 -43.35 -22.20 28.47
C GLN A 321 -43.22 -22.07 26.94
N ILE A 322 -44.23 -21.55 26.25
CA ILE A 322 -44.18 -21.28 24.81
C ILE A 322 -43.08 -20.27 24.49
N GLN A 323 -43.00 -19.16 25.22
CA GLN A 323 -41.93 -18.17 25.03
C GLN A 323 -40.54 -18.78 25.27
N LEU A 324 -40.38 -19.62 26.29
CA LEU A 324 -39.13 -20.33 26.55
C LEU A 324 -38.78 -21.31 25.42
N GLN A 325 -39.77 -22.03 24.86
CA GLN A 325 -39.56 -22.91 23.71
C GLN A 325 -39.15 -22.12 22.45
N LEU A 326 -39.79 -20.98 22.19
CA LEU A 326 -39.44 -20.08 21.08
C LEU A 326 -38.01 -19.52 21.25
N LYS A 327 -37.63 -19.12 22.46
CA LYS A 327 -36.27 -18.67 22.79
C LYS A 327 -35.25 -19.79 22.59
N LYS A 328 -35.53 -21.03 23.04
CA LYS A 328 -34.69 -22.21 22.80
C LYS A 328 -34.53 -22.50 21.31
N LYS A 329 -35.61 -22.46 20.52
CA LYS A 329 -35.57 -22.65 19.05
C LYS A 329 -34.77 -21.53 18.35
N ARG A 330 -34.88 -20.28 18.81
CA ARG A 330 -34.08 -19.16 18.28
C ARG A 330 -32.60 -19.33 18.59
N ASN A 331 -32.27 -19.62 19.85
CA ASN A 331 -30.89 -19.81 20.27
C ASN A 331 -30.25 -20.99 19.53
N LYS A 332 -30.96 -22.12 19.38
CA LYS A 332 -30.46 -23.26 18.59
C LYS A 332 -30.15 -22.88 17.13
N ARG A 333 -30.99 -22.05 16.49
CA ARG A 333 -30.75 -21.54 15.13
C ARG A 333 -29.49 -20.67 15.07
N ILE A 334 -29.33 -19.75 16.03
CA ILE A 334 -28.15 -18.89 16.12
C ILE A 334 -26.90 -19.75 16.36
N THR A 335 -26.94 -20.70 17.29
CA THR A 335 -25.82 -21.59 17.58
C THR A 335 -25.40 -22.40 16.35
N ILE A 336 -26.34 -22.95 15.57
CA ILE A 336 -26.00 -23.70 14.35
C ILE A 336 -25.39 -22.77 13.28
N ALA A 337 -25.95 -21.57 13.09
CA ALA A 337 -25.42 -20.61 12.13
C ALA A 337 -23.99 -20.17 12.51
N VAL A 338 -23.78 -19.83 13.79
CA VAL A 338 -22.44 -19.48 14.32
C VAL A 338 -21.48 -20.65 14.18
N ALA A 339 -21.89 -21.86 14.56
CA ALA A 339 -21.06 -23.06 14.42
C ALA A 339 -20.67 -23.33 12.96
N SER A 340 -21.57 -23.07 12.01
CA SER A 340 -21.29 -23.22 10.57
C SER A 340 -20.26 -22.21 10.09
N VAL A 341 -20.37 -20.94 10.52
CA VAL A 341 -19.39 -19.90 10.19
C VAL A 341 -18.02 -20.22 10.79
N VAL A 342 -17.98 -20.61 12.07
CA VAL A 342 -16.73 -20.99 12.75
C VAL A 342 -16.10 -22.20 12.05
N PHE A 343 -16.89 -23.22 11.69
CA PHE A 343 -16.40 -24.38 10.96
C PHE A 343 -15.81 -24.02 9.59
N LEU A 344 -16.47 -23.14 8.84
CA LEU A 344 -15.95 -22.68 7.54
C LEU A 344 -14.61 -21.94 7.71
N LEU A 345 -14.53 -21.02 8.67
CA LEU A 345 -13.30 -20.27 8.96
C LEU A 345 -12.15 -21.20 9.38
N THR A 346 -12.42 -22.17 10.24
CA THR A 346 -11.38 -23.13 10.66
C THR A 346 -10.97 -24.02 9.50
N ALA A 347 -11.92 -24.57 8.74
CA ALA A 347 -11.63 -25.41 7.58
C ALA A 347 -10.81 -24.67 6.51
N THR A 348 -11.17 -23.42 6.17
CA THR A 348 -10.40 -22.62 5.20
C THR A 348 -9.01 -22.31 5.72
N THR A 349 -8.88 -21.94 7.00
CA THR A 349 -7.57 -21.64 7.60
C THR A 349 -6.70 -22.89 7.62
N THR A 350 -7.24 -24.04 8.04
CA THR A 350 -6.52 -25.32 8.02
C THR A 350 -6.09 -25.72 6.61
N TYR A 351 -6.94 -25.52 5.60
CA TYR A 351 -6.59 -25.77 4.20
C TYR A 351 -5.37 -24.97 3.75
N PHE A 352 -5.33 -23.65 4.04
CA PHE A 352 -4.17 -22.83 3.69
C PHE A 352 -2.92 -23.19 4.50
N ILE A 353 -3.04 -23.54 5.78
CA ILE A 353 -1.91 -24.00 6.59
C ILE A 353 -1.31 -25.30 6.00
N VAL A 354 -2.14 -26.27 5.61
CA VAL A 354 -1.67 -27.55 5.06
C VAL A 354 -1.06 -27.39 3.68
N THR A 355 -1.62 -26.53 2.83
CA THR A 355 -1.18 -26.39 1.42
C THR A 355 -0.06 -25.37 1.22
N LYS A 356 -0.02 -24.30 2.02
CA LYS A 356 0.93 -23.18 1.86
C LYS A 356 1.86 -22.99 3.07
N GLY A 357 1.59 -23.69 4.17
CA GLY A 357 2.36 -23.57 5.40
C GLY A 357 1.81 -22.51 6.36
N PHE A 358 2.19 -22.64 7.63
CA PHE A 358 1.75 -21.73 8.70
C PHE A 358 2.26 -20.29 8.49
N ASN A 359 3.54 -20.13 8.12
CA ASN A 359 4.15 -18.81 7.90
C ASN A 359 3.42 -18.03 6.82
N TYR A 360 3.08 -18.68 5.69
CA TYR A 360 2.29 -18.04 4.63
C TYR A 360 0.97 -17.47 5.16
N VAL A 361 0.22 -18.22 5.96
CA VAL A 361 -1.07 -17.76 6.50
C VAL A 361 -0.87 -16.59 7.47
N LYS A 362 0.11 -16.69 8.36
CA LYS A 362 0.47 -15.62 9.31
C LYS A 362 0.86 -14.34 8.55
N ASP A 363 1.74 -14.44 7.56
CA ASP A 363 2.30 -13.30 6.84
C ASP A 363 1.27 -12.59 5.96
N ASN A 364 0.29 -13.33 5.42
CA ASN A 364 -0.79 -12.73 4.63
C ASN A 364 -1.92 -12.12 5.48
N LEU A 365 -2.14 -12.63 6.70
CA LEU A 365 -3.28 -12.23 7.53
C LEU A 365 -2.92 -11.15 8.56
N ILE A 366 -1.71 -11.23 9.13
CA ILE A 366 -1.17 -10.27 10.11
C ILE A 366 -0.19 -9.29 9.44
N GLY A 367 0.40 -9.67 8.31
CA GLY A 367 1.43 -8.89 7.62
C GLY A 367 2.85 -9.34 7.97
N HIS A 368 3.79 -9.12 7.05
CA HIS A 368 5.23 -9.29 7.28
C HIS A 368 5.98 -8.06 6.75
N PRO A 369 6.74 -7.32 7.59
CA PRO A 369 7.33 -6.03 7.20
C PRO A 369 8.21 -6.08 5.93
N THR A 370 9.02 -7.12 5.78
CA THR A 370 9.89 -7.30 4.61
C THR A 370 9.16 -7.83 3.39
N LYS A 371 8.02 -8.50 3.56
CA LYS A 371 7.19 -8.91 2.43
C LYS A 371 6.59 -7.69 1.73
N GLU A 372 6.11 -6.71 2.51
CA GLU A 372 5.61 -5.45 1.98
C GLU A 372 6.70 -4.68 1.21
N LEU A 373 7.93 -4.68 1.72
CA LEU A 373 9.08 -4.09 1.00
C LEU A 373 9.42 -4.82 -0.30
N LEU A 374 9.30 -6.15 -0.32
CA LEU A 374 9.59 -6.96 -1.50
C LEU A 374 8.55 -6.76 -2.61
N GLU A 375 7.26 -6.77 -2.24
CA GLU A 375 6.11 -6.67 -3.16
C GLU A 375 5.81 -5.23 -3.60
N GLY A 376 6.30 -4.22 -2.88
CA GLY A 376 6.11 -2.81 -3.21
C GLY A 376 6.93 -2.32 -4.40
N GLU A 377 6.86 -1.01 -4.66
CA GLU A 377 7.61 -0.36 -5.75
C GLU A 377 9.12 -0.31 -5.49
N TRP A 378 9.91 -0.61 -6.53
CA TRP A 378 11.36 -0.55 -6.50
C TRP A 378 11.89 0.64 -7.28
N VAL A 379 12.93 1.28 -6.75
CA VAL A 379 13.52 2.49 -7.35
C VAL A 379 14.99 2.24 -7.68
N LYS A 380 15.38 2.46 -8.94
CA LYS A 380 16.79 2.49 -9.38
C LYS A 380 17.35 3.90 -9.17
N SER A 381 18.39 4.03 -8.36
CA SER A 381 19.01 5.33 -8.01
C SER A 381 20.54 5.28 -8.03
N GLU A 382 21.17 6.43 -8.31
CA GLU A 382 22.63 6.63 -8.24
C GLU A 382 22.99 7.30 -6.90
N TYR A 383 23.94 6.72 -6.16
CA TYR A 383 24.39 7.23 -4.86
C TYR A 383 25.90 7.42 -4.82
N GLY A 384 26.37 8.51 -4.22
CA GLY A 384 27.79 8.72 -3.94
C GLY A 384 28.60 9.30 -5.10
N ASN A 385 29.92 9.44 -4.88
CA ASN A 385 30.89 9.85 -5.89
C ASN A 385 32.25 9.15 -5.63
N PRO A 386 32.70 8.22 -6.50
CA PRO A 386 32.07 7.74 -7.74
C PRO A 386 30.72 7.04 -7.50
N GLY A 387 29.78 7.21 -8.43
CA GLY A 387 28.38 6.79 -8.27
C GLY A 387 28.18 5.28 -8.27
N ILE A 388 27.38 4.80 -7.33
CA ILE A 388 26.88 3.43 -7.21
C ILE A 388 25.41 3.43 -7.64
N LEU A 389 25.09 2.72 -8.71
CA LEU A 389 23.72 2.53 -9.17
C LEU A 389 23.17 1.24 -8.53
N VAL A 390 22.01 1.34 -7.88
CA VAL A 390 21.38 0.20 -7.21
C VAL A 390 19.85 0.34 -7.22
N GLU A 391 19.15 -0.78 -7.32
CA GLU A 391 17.71 -0.87 -7.12
C GLU A 391 17.39 -1.18 -5.67
N THR A 392 16.52 -0.39 -5.04
CA THR A 392 16.13 -0.58 -3.63
C THR A 392 14.62 -0.48 -3.45
N PRO A 393 14.04 -1.14 -2.42
CA PRO A 393 12.59 -1.09 -2.15
C PRO A 393 12.12 0.28 -1.64
N LYS A 394 13.05 1.14 -1.20
CA LYS A 394 12.80 2.54 -0.83
C LYS A 394 14.00 3.39 -1.22
N VAL A 395 13.76 4.67 -1.49
CA VAL A 395 14.82 5.65 -1.77
C VAL A 395 15.70 5.81 -0.53
N LEU A 396 17.01 5.60 -0.69
CA LEU A 396 17.99 5.77 0.38
C LEU A 396 18.18 7.26 0.71
N LYS A 397 18.11 7.58 2.00
CA LYS A 397 18.27 8.95 2.50
C LYS A 397 19.70 9.18 2.97
N ARG A 398 20.21 10.39 2.78
CA ARG A 398 21.55 10.76 3.28
C ARG A 398 21.59 10.67 4.81
N LEU A 399 22.58 9.97 5.33
CA LEU A 399 22.82 9.81 6.77
C LEU A 399 23.97 10.72 7.23
N ASP A 400 23.93 11.09 8.50
CA ASP A 400 24.99 11.89 9.13
C ASP A 400 26.17 10.99 9.49
N THR A 401 27.29 11.16 8.77
CA THR A 401 28.50 10.35 8.95
C THR A 401 29.11 10.50 10.34
N GLN A 402 28.89 11.64 11.02
CA GLN A 402 29.44 11.89 12.36
C GLN A 402 28.80 11.03 13.44
N LYS A 403 27.58 10.54 13.20
CA LYS A 403 26.84 9.68 14.15
C LYS A 403 27.15 8.20 13.98
N VAL A 404 27.74 7.83 12.84
CA VAL A 404 27.94 6.43 12.44
C VAL A 404 29.42 6.02 12.57
N LEU A 405 30.35 6.92 12.25
CA LEU A 405 31.78 6.63 12.27
C LEU A 405 32.46 7.06 13.57
N PRO A 406 33.41 6.24 14.09
CA PRO A 406 34.34 6.68 15.13
C PRO A 406 35.19 7.88 14.69
N LYS A 407 35.63 8.69 15.66
CA LYS A 407 36.43 9.90 15.39
C LYS A 407 37.75 9.59 14.71
N GLU A 408 38.37 8.44 15.03
CA GLU A 408 39.63 8.00 14.41
C GLU A 408 39.45 7.71 12.92
N ALA A 409 38.34 7.07 12.52
CA ALA A 409 38.05 6.75 11.13
C ALA A 409 37.82 8.02 10.28
N MET A 410 37.14 9.03 10.83
CA MET A 410 36.93 10.31 10.15
C MET A 410 38.23 11.07 9.88
N ALA A 411 39.27 10.88 10.70
CA ALA A 411 40.55 11.58 10.52
C ALA A 411 41.26 11.19 9.22
N LEU A 412 41.05 9.96 8.73
CA LEU A 412 41.69 9.40 7.53
C LEU A 412 40.93 9.71 6.24
N ILE A 413 39.63 10.01 6.35
CA ILE A 413 38.73 10.21 5.20
C ILE A 413 38.72 11.69 4.80
N LYS A 414 38.91 11.96 3.51
CA LYS A 414 38.84 13.31 2.91
C LYS A 414 37.39 13.70 2.66
N GLU A 415 36.62 12.77 2.08
CA GLU A 415 35.22 12.96 1.76
C GLU A 415 34.49 11.63 1.93
N MET A 416 33.32 11.65 2.57
CA MET A 416 32.43 10.49 2.66
C MET A 416 30.99 10.92 2.39
N GLN A 417 30.28 10.07 1.67
CA GLN A 417 28.84 10.16 1.53
C GLN A 417 28.24 8.84 1.97
N LEU A 418 27.22 8.90 2.84
CA LEU A 418 26.52 7.74 3.38
C LEU A 418 25.03 7.93 3.15
N PHE A 419 24.39 6.90 2.62
CA PHE A 419 22.97 6.82 2.36
C PHE A 419 22.43 5.53 2.97
N GLY A 420 21.19 5.54 3.44
CA GLY A 420 20.57 4.31 3.92
C GLY A 420 19.07 4.39 4.10
N TYR A 421 18.49 3.22 4.34
CA TYR A 421 17.09 3.03 4.69
C TYR A 421 17.01 2.03 5.85
N GLY A 422 16.30 2.40 6.92
CA GLY A 422 16.24 1.64 8.17
C GLY A 422 17.44 1.88 9.09
N SER A 423 17.60 0.98 10.06
CA SER A 423 18.68 0.91 11.04
C SER A 423 18.92 -0.55 11.43
N LEU A 424 20.04 -0.86 12.09
CA LEU A 424 20.34 -2.23 12.56
C LEU A 424 19.27 -2.86 13.46
N LEU A 425 18.42 -2.04 14.09
CA LEU A 425 17.32 -2.50 14.94
C LEU A 425 16.01 -2.75 14.18
N ASP A 426 15.92 -2.29 12.93
CA ASP A 426 14.75 -2.49 12.08
C ASP A 426 14.82 -3.86 11.37
N ASN A 427 13.68 -4.34 10.85
CA ASN A 427 13.59 -5.65 10.18
C ASN A 427 14.45 -5.75 8.90
N PHE A 428 14.76 -4.61 8.30
CA PHE A 428 15.61 -4.52 7.11
C PHE A 428 16.39 -3.21 7.12
N TYR A 429 17.69 -3.28 6.88
CA TYR A 429 18.59 -2.15 6.82
C TYR A 429 19.51 -2.26 5.61
N ILE A 430 19.58 -1.18 4.84
CA ILE A 430 20.52 -1.05 3.74
C ILE A 430 21.29 0.26 3.87
N THR A 431 22.58 0.19 3.57
CA THR A 431 23.49 1.32 3.49
C THR A 431 24.28 1.29 2.20
N VAL A 432 24.52 2.47 1.65
CA VAL A 432 25.41 2.70 0.51
C VAL A 432 26.34 3.84 0.87
N SER A 433 27.64 3.64 0.72
CA SER A 433 28.62 4.66 1.02
C SER A 433 29.76 4.73 0.02
N THR A 434 30.28 5.93 -0.16
CA THR A 434 31.46 6.20 -0.97
C THR A 434 32.41 7.07 -0.16
N ALA A 435 33.67 6.67 -0.08
CA ALA A 435 34.70 7.39 0.66
C ALA A 435 35.95 7.63 -0.20
N LYS A 436 36.55 8.81 -0.06
CA LYS A 436 37.88 9.14 -0.60
C LYS A 436 38.82 9.43 0.55
N PHE A 437 40.02 8.88 0.54
CA PHE A 437 41.00 9.04 1.61
C PHE A 437 41.88 10.29 1.41
N LYS A 438 42.39 10.86 2.50
CA LYS A 438 43.26 12.06 2.45
C LYS A 438 44.59 11.78 1.77
N ASN A 439 45.14 10.60 2.02
CA ASN A 439 46.38 10.14 1.41
C ASN A 439 46.04 9.05 0.40
N PRO A 440 46.53 9.13 -0.85
CA PRO A 440 46.37 8.06 -1.83
C PRO A 440 47.19 6.85 -1.36
N THR A 441 46.50 5.89 -0.76
CA THR A 441 47.06 4.60 -0.31
C THR A 441 46.37 3.49 -1.08
N GLU A 442 47.11 2.43 -1.39
CA GLU A 442 46.53 1.23 -1.98
C GLU A 442 45.50 0.63 -1.02
N ILE A 443 44.25 0.51 -1.49
CA ILE A 443 43.14 0.00 -0.69
C ILE A 443 43.18 -1.53 -0.73
N ASP A 444 43.39 -2.12 0.44
CA ASP A 444 43.21 -3.54 0.71
C ASP A 444 41.75 -3.77 1.12
N LEU A 445 40.97 -4.40 0.23
CA LEU A 445 39.54 -4.62 0.42
C LEU A 445 39.24 -5.55 1.60
N THR A 446 40.12 -6.52 1.88
CA THR A 446 39.99 -7.44 3.02
C THR A 446 40.13 -6.68 4.33
N LYS A 447 41.15 -5.81 4.44
CA LYS A 447 41.33 -4.95 5.62
C LYS A 447 40.22 -3.91 5.77
N ALA A 448 39.72 -3.38 4.65
CA ALA A 448 38.57 -2.47 4.66
C ALA A 448 37.31 -3.18 5.21
N LEU A 449 37.09 -4.43 4.80
CA LEU A 449 36.00 -5.27 5.32
C LEU A 449 36.14 -5.50 6.81
N GLU A 450 37.31 -5.95 7.29
CA GLU A 450 37.58 -6.10 8.72
C GLU A 450 37.34 -4.81 9.52
N GLY A 451 37.75 -3.66 8.97
CA GLY A 451 37.48 -2.36 9.56
C GLY A 451 35.99 -2.02 9.65
N ASN A 452 35.21 -2.35 8.62
CA ASN A 452 33.76 -2.17 8.66
C ASN A 452 33.08 -3.08 9.68
N LEU A 453 33.50 -4.35 9.79
CA LEU A 453 32.95 -5.27 10.79
C LEU A 453 33.22 -4.77 12.22
N LYS A 454 34.41 -4.20 12.49
CA LYS A 454 34.70 -3.56 13.79
C LYS A 454 33.78 -2.38 14.11
N ILE A 455 33.35 -1.62 13.11
CA ILE A 455 32.37 -0.54 13.30
C ILE A 455 31.02 -1.14 13.71
N ILE A 456 30.61 -2.25 13.08
CA ILE A 456 29.36 -2.95 13.42
C ILE A 456 29.43 -3.56 14.82
N GLU A 457 30.58 -4.13 15.22
CA GLU A 457 30.83 -4.58 16.60
C GLU A 457 30.71 -3.44 17.61
N ALA A 458 31.26 -2.27 17.29
CA ALA A 458 31.14 -1.08 18.14
C ALA A 458 29.69 -0.56 18.26
N GLN A 459 28.81 -0.94 17.32
CA GLN A 459 27.38 -0.64 17.34
C GLN A 459 26.53 -1.72 18.04
N GLY A 460 27.16 -2.69 18.70
CA GLY A 460 26.48 -3.69 19.54
C GLY A 460 26.38 -5.09 18.93
N ALA A 461 27.00 -5.34 17.78
CA ALA A 461 27.09 -6.70 17.24
C ALA A 461 28.05 -7.57 18.07
N ARG A 462 27.64 -8.81 18.34
CA ARG A 462 28.40 -9.84 19.07
C ARG A 462 28.36 -11.16 18.31
N ASN A 463 29.27 -12.09 18.62
CA ASN A 463 29.30 -13.45 18.07
C ASN A 463 29.28 -13.48 16.53
N MET A 464 30.10 -12.64 15.89
CA MET A 464 30.14 -12.53 14.44
C MET A 464 30.71 -13.80 13.80
N ILE A 465 29.99 -14.33 12.82
CA ILE A 465 30.46 -15.34 11.87
C ILE A 465 30.70 -14.62 10.56
N VAL A 466 31.91 -14.72 10.04
CA VAL A 466 32.34 -13.99 8.83
C VAL A 466 32.79 -14.99 7.78
N LYS A 467 32.24 -14.85 6.57
CA LYS A 467 32.69 -15.50 5.35
C LYS A 467 32.99 -14.43 4.32
N GLN A 468 33.90 -14.74 3.41
CA GLN A 468 34.34 -13.83 2.37
C GLN A 468 34.42 -14.57 1.04
N GLU A 469 34.02 -13.90 -0.02
CA GLU A 469 34.14 -14.39 -1.40
C GLU A 469 34.40 -13.23 -2.36
N ASP A 470 35.02 -13.53 -3.50
CA ASP A 470 35.18 -12.55 -4.57
C ASP A 470 33.82 -12.22 -5.19
N PHE A 471 33.62 -10.96 -5.55
CA PHE A 471 32.38 -10.50 -6.18
C PHE A 471 32.68 -9.74 -7.46
N GLU A 472 31.91 -10.00 -8.51
CA GLU A 472 32.06 -9.32 -9.80
C GLU A 472 30.71 -8.75 -10.23
N THR A 473 30.68 -7.45 -10.56
CA THR A 473 29.48 -6.82 -11.11
C THR A 473 29.25 -7.28 -12.56
N LYS A 474 28.05 -7.06 -13.10
CA LYS A 474 27.73 -7.33 -14.52
C LYS A 474 28.63 -6.57 -15.51
N GLU A 475 29.26 -5.48 -15.06
CA GLU A 475 30.18 -4.66 -15.86
C GLU A 475 31.65 -5.12 -15.76
N GLY A 476 31.91 -6.21 -15.04
CA GLY A 476 33.25 -6.79 -14.87
C GLY A 476 34.10 -6.09 -13.81
N ILE A 477 33.48 -5.36 -12.87
CA ILE A 477 34.21 -4.70 -11.78
C ILE A 477 34.29 -5.65 -10.61
N THR A 478 35.53 -6.00 -10.23
CA THR A 478 35.82 -6.92 -9.13
C THR A 478 35.84 -6.20 -7.79
N GLY A 479 35.27 -6.84 -6.77
CA GLY A 479 35.27 -6.44 -5.38
C GLY A 479 35.29 -7.67 -4.46
N ILE A 480 35.04 -7.45 -3.18
CA ILE A 480 34.88 -8.53 -2.19
C ILE A 480 33.48 -8.45 -1.57
N LYS A 481 32.88 -9.61 -1.33
CA LYS A 481 31.65 -9.77 -0.56
C LYS A 481 31.98 -10.41 0.77
N GLY A 482 31.69 -9.71 1.86
CA GLY A 482 31.68 -10.24 3.22
C GLY A 482 30.25 -10.58 3.63
N TYR A 483 30.01 -11.78 4.14
CA TYR A 483 28.68 -12.17 4.59
C TYR A 483 28.72 -13.11 5.78
N GLY A 484 27.61 -13.18 6.50
CA GLY A 484 27.49 -14.09 7.64
C GLY A 484 26.44 -13.62 8.62
N THR A 485 26.63 -13.93 9.90
CA THR A 485 25.63 -13.65 10.93
C THR A 485 26.25 -13.08 12.18
N PHE A 486 25.51 -12.25 12.91
CA PHE A 486 25.88 -11.83 14.26
C PHE A 486 24.65 -11.73 15.15
N THR A 487 24.86 -11.63 16.46
CA THR A 487 23.82 -11.36 17.44
C THR A 487 23.84 -9.88 17.79
N LEU A 488 22.74 -9.18 17.52
CA LEU A 488 22.54 -7.80 17.94
C LEU A 488 21.83 -7.80 19.30
N ILE A 489 22.43 -7.15 20.29
CA ILE A 489 21.84 -7.01 21.62
C ILE A 489 21.12 -5.66 21.67
N ASN A 490 19.83 -5.68 21.99
CA ASN A 490 19.04 -4.48 22.23
C ASN A 490 18.89 -4.28 23.74
N ASP A 491 19.79 -3.47 24.31
CA ASP A 491 19.84 -3.18 25.76
C ASP A 491 18.54 -2.53 26.27
N ASN A 492 17.82 -1.79 25.42
CA ASN A 492 16.56 -1.14 25.81
C ASN A 492 15.40 -2.13 25.99
N LEU A 493 15.43 -3.25 25.26
CA LEU A 493 14.36 -4.25 25.23
C LEU A 493 14.77 -5.58 25.89
N ASN A 494 15.98 -5.69 26.45
CA ASN A 494 16.56 -6.93 26.97
C ASN A 494 16.36 -8.13 26.02
N SER A 495 16.50 -7.89 24.71
CA SER A 495 16.33 -8.90 23.67
C SER A 495 17.57 -8.99 22.79
N SER A 496 17.78 -10.15 22.19
CA SER A 496 18.86 -10.39 21.24
C SER A 496 18.29 -10.95 19.95
N THR A 497 18.64 -10.35 18.82
CA THR A 497 18.19 -10.79 17.48
C THR A 497 19.39 -11.28 16.70
N LYS A 498 19.24 -12.41 16.00
CA LYS A 498 20.29 -12.91 15.11
C LYS A 498 20.09 -12.27 13.73
N ILE A 499 21.09 -11.53 13.27
CA ILE A 499 21.08 -10.75 12.04
C ILE A 499 21.96 -11.46 11.01
N TYR A 500 21.43 -11.64 9.80
CA TYR A 500 22.22 -11.96 8.62
C TYR A 500 22.66 -10.67 7.94
N TYR A 501 23.90 -10.63 7.45
CA TYR A 501 24.45 -9.46 6.80
C TYR A 501 25.24 -9.81 5.54
N GLU A 502 25.25 -8.87 4.61
CA GLU A 502 26.03 -8.91 3.38
C GLU A 502 26.63 -7.52 3.13
N VAL A 503 27.94 -7.46 2.94
CA VAL A 503 28.69 -6.24 2.69
C VAL A 503 29.50 -6.42 1.40
N LEU A 504 29.20 -5.63 0.39
CA LEU A 504 29.99 -5.52 -0.82
C LEU A 504 30.98 -4.36 -0.69
N MET A 505 32.22 -4.58 -1.11
CA MET A 505 33.24 -3.55 -1.18
C MET A 505 33.95 -3.53 -2.51
N PHE A 506 34.12 -2.33 -3.05
CA PHE A 506 34.81 -2.08 -4.31
C PHE A 506 35.82 -0.96 -4.14
N LYS A 507 36.89 -0.98 -4.94
CA LYS A 507 37.88 0.08 -5.00
C LYS A 507 37.98 0.65 -6.42
N GLN A 508 37.86 1.97 -6.55
CA GLN A 508 38.05 2.71 -7.80
C GLN A 508 38.64 4.08 -7.50
N ASP A 509 39.60 4.55 -8.30
CA ASP A 509 40.22 5.89 -8.20
C ASP A 509 40.72 6.30 -6.79
N GLY A 510 41.27 5.34 -6.05
CA GLY A 510 41.72 5.58 -4.66
C GLY A 510 40.58 5.86 -3.68
N GLY A 511 39.33 5.60 -4.07
CA GLY A 511 38.14 5.61 -3.23
C GLY A 511 37.63 4.19 -2.93
N LEU A 512 36.83 4.11 -1.86
CA LEU A 512 36.15 2.91 -1.40
C LEU A 512 34.64 3.08 -1.59
N GLN A 513 34.01 2.12 -2.25
CA GLN A 513 32.56 2.02 -2.37
C GLN A 513 32.08 0.82 -1.55
N GLN A 514 31.03 1.01 -0.76
CA GLN A 514 30.49 -0.03 0.10
C GLN A 514 28.96 -0.06 0.02
N ILE A 515 28.41 -1.28 -0.03
CA ILE A 515 26.97 -1.55 0.11
C ILE A 515 26.83 -2.54 1.25
N GLY A 516 26.06 -2.21 2.29
CA GLY A 516 25.79 -3.10 3.42
C GLY A 516 24.29 -3.37 3.54
N ILE A 517 23.92 -4.64 3.63
CA ILE A 517 22.54 -5.12 3.77
C ILE A 517 22.46 -5.96 5.04
N PHE A 518 21.45 -5.72 5.87
CA PHE A 518 21.25 -6.37 7.16
C PHE A 518 19.77 -6.68 7.37
N HIS A 519 19.46 -7.88 7.83
CA HIS A 519 18.09 -8.27 8.19
C HIS A 519 18.10 -9.47 9.15
N GLU A 520 16.96 -9.82 9.71
CA GLU A 520 16.85 -10.98 10.61
C GLU A 520 17.23 -12.29 9.89
N GLU A 521 17.98 -13.15 10.57
CA GLU A 521 18.36 -14.46 10.02
C GLU A 521 17.11 -15.35 9.88
N GLY A 522 16.93 -15.93 8.70
CA GLY A 522 15.79 -16.81 8.39
C GLY A 522 14.60 -16.10 7.75
N ASP A 523 14.65 -14.77 7.60
CA ASP A 523 13.66 -14.03 6.80
C ASP A 523 13.86 -14.29 5.29
N THR A 524 12.97 -15.11 4.73
CA THR A 524 13.03 -15.47 3.32
C THR A 524 12.71 -14.31 2.38
N TYR A 525 11.88 -13.35 2.79
CA TYR A 525 11.56 -12.19 1.96
C TYR A 525 12.73 -11.22 1.95
N ALA A 526 13.38 -11.00 3.09
CA ALA A 526 14.58 -10.17 3.17
C ALA A 526 15.75 -10.75 2.37
N ASN A 527 15.94 -12.08 2.36
CA ASN A 527 16.91 -12.74 1.48
C ASN A 527 16.63 -12.40 0.00
N ALA A 528 15.37 -12.50 -0.45
CA ALA A 528 14.99 -12.16 -1.81
C ALA A 528 15.19 -10.67 -2.14
N ILE A 529 14.95 -9.77 -1.18
CA ILE A 529 15.29 -8.34 -1.32
C ILE A 529 16.80 -8.19 -1.50
N SER A 530 17.61 -8.84 -0.66
CA SER A 530 19.07 -8.77 -0.74
C SER A 530 19.57 -9.26 -2.09
N ASP A 531 19.13 -10.43 -2.55
CA ASP A 531 19.50 -10.99 -3.85
C ASP A 531 19.15 -10.04 -5.00
N ARG A 532 17.98 -9.41 -4.97
CA ARG A 532 17.58 -8.43 -6.01
C ARG A 532 18.47 -7.19 -5.98
N ILE A 533 18.80 -6.67 -4.79
CA ILE A 533 19.71 -5.54 -4.63
C ILE A 533 21.09 -5.90 -5.18
N LEU A 534 21.68 -7.00 -4.74
CA LEU A 534 23.01 -7.46 -5.17
C LEU A 534 23.10 -7.64 -6.69
N ASN A 535 22.06 -8.21 -7.31
CA ASN A 535 21.98 -8.40 -8.76
C ASN A 535 21.79 -7.10 -9.57
N SER A 536 21.44 -5.99 -8.91
CA SER A 536 21.23 -4.67 -9.52
C SER A 536 22.41 -3.72 -9.42
N VAL A 537 23.46 -4.10 -8.67
CA VAL A 537 24.61 -3.23 -8.40
C VAL A 537 25.41 -2.98 -9.68
N GLU A 538 25.50 -1.72 -10.07
CA GLU A 538 26.32 -1.23 -11.18
C GLU A 538 27.22 -0.08 -10.65
N LEU A 539 28.47 -0.05 -11.10
CA LEU A 539 29.46 0.94 -10.64
C LEU A 539 29.92 1.76 -11.83
N LYS A 540 29.70 3.07 -11.76
CA LYS A 540 30.10 3.95 -12.86
C LYS A 540 31.62 3.99 -12.95
N LYS A 541 32.17 3.57 -14.09
CA LYS A 541 33.62 3.74 -14.36
C LYS A 541 33.97 5.21 -14.19
N ALA A 542 34.90 5.48 -13.30
CA ALA A 542 35.36 6.83 -13.09
C ALA A 542 36.07 7.32 -14.36
N SER A 543 35.71 8.52 -14.82
CA SER A 543 36.30 9.12 -16.00
C SER A 543 37.75 9.50 -15.70
N ASN A 544 38.70 8.82 -16.36
CA ASN A 544 40.12 9.18 -16.35
C ASN A 544 40.36 10.64 -16.79
#